data_AF-A0A359GV79-F1
#
_entry.id   AF-A0A359GV79-F1
#
_cell.length_a   1.000
_cell.length_b   1.000
_cell.length_c   1.000
_cell.angle_alpha   90.00
_cell.angle_beta   90.00
_cell.angle_gamma   90.00
#
_symmetry.space_group_name_H-M   'P 1'
#
loop_
_entity.id
_entity.type
_entity.pdbx_description
1 polymer ?
#
loop_
_entity_poly.entity_id
_entity_poly.type
_entity_poly.pdbx_seq_one_letter_code
_entity_poly.pdbx_strand_id
1 'polypeptide(L)'
;RRRHAETSSTFEVLNKYTKDYKVIFVGDATMAPYEITHVGGSIEHYNEEAGAVWVKRLTDAFDHMVWINPTPKDYWEHSYSIEIVRELVDDRMFPLTVKGLEEAMTLLTK
;
A
#
# COMPACT_ATOMS: atom_id res chain seq x y z
N ARG A 1 -2.82 -23.94 -10.31
CA ARG A 1 -4.00 -23.35 -10.98
C ARG A 1 -5.04 -22.90 -9.93
N ARG A 2 -4.69 -21.91 -9.09
CA ARG A 2 -5.54 -21.31 -8.03
C ARG A 2 -5.41 -19.78 -7.93
N ARG A 3 -4.41 -19.16 -8.60
CA ARG A 3 -4.12 -17.71 -8.54
C ARG A 3 -5.07 -16.82 -9.37
N HIS A 4 -5.86 -17.37 -10.28
CA HIS A 4 -6.75 -16.59 -11.16
C HIS A 4 -8.25 -16.88 -10.94
N ALA A 5 -8.62 -17.65 -9.91
CA ALA A 5 -10.00 -18.10 -9.76
C ALA A 5 -10.90 -17.10 -9.02
N GLU A 6 -10.33 -16.20 -8.22
CA GLU A 6 -11.11 -15.23 -7.43
C GLU A 6 -10.39 -13.88 -7.48
N THR A 7 -10.80 -13.03 -8.42
CA THR A 7 -10.46 -11.60 -8.41
C THR A 7 -11.61 -10.86 -7.74
N SER A 8 -11.35 -10.22 -6.61
CA SER A 8 -12.29 -9.25 -6.04
C SER A 8 -11.95 -7.86 -6.55
N SER A 9 -12.97 -7.08 -6.87
CA SER A 9 -12.75 -5.68 -7.21
C SER A 9 -12.27 -4.91 -5.98
N THR A 10 -11.30 -4.02 -6.13
CA THR A 10 -10.89 -3.13 -5.03
C THR A 10 -12.06 -2.31 -4.50
N PHE A 11 -13.02 -1.95 -5.37
CA PHE A 11 -14.26 -1.29 -4.95
C PHE A 11 -15.14 -2.18 -4.08
N GLU A 12 -15.17 -3.50 -4.29
CA GLU A 12 -15.91 -4.39 -3.39
C GLU A 12 -15.29 -4.38 -2.00
N VAL A 13 -13.96 -4.37 -1.89
CA VAL A 13 -13.26 -4.27 -0.60
C VAL A 13 -13.59 -2.95 0.10
N LEU A 14 -13.51 -1.82 -0.63
CA LEU A 14 -13.81 -0.48 -0.11
C LEU A 14 -15.26 -0.33 0.38
N ASN A 15 -16.21 -1.00 -0.28
CA ASN A 15 -17.64 -0.90 0.07
C ASN A 15 -18.12 -1.98 1.06
N LYS A 16 -17.37 -3.06 1.22
CA LYS A 16 -17.75 -4.20 2.07
C LYS A 16 -17.32 -4.04 3.52
N TYR A 17 -16.16 -3.45 3.75
CA TYR A 17 -15.58 -3.33 5.09
C TYR A 17 -15.75 -1.92 5.63
N THR A 18 -15.99 -1.84 6.93
CA THR A 18 -16.10 -0.58 7.66
C THR A 18 -14.71 -0.01 7.96
N LYS A 19 -14.67 1.29 8.27
CA LYS A 19 -13.41 2.04 8.49
C LYS A 19 -12.55 1.54 9.66
N ASP A 20 -13.13 0.79 10.60
CA ASP A 20 -12.47 0.19 11.76
C ASP A 20 -11.72 -1.12 11.44
N TYR A 21 -11.85 -1.63 10.21
CA TYR A 21 -11.02 -2.76 9.77
C TYR A 21 -9.54 -2.38 9.72
N LYS A 22 -8.71 -3.34 10.11
CA LYS A 22 -7.25 -3.21 10.06
C LYS A 22 -6.74 -3.69 8.71
N VAL A 23 -6.08 -2.81 7.98
CA VAL A 23 -5.51 -3.10 6.66
C VAL A 23 -4.00 -3.12 6.75
N ILE A 24 -3.39 -4.21 6.30
CA ILE A 24 -1.95 -4.41 6.32
C ILE A 24 -1.50 -4.72 4.90
N PHE A 25 -0.79 -3.78 4.28
CA PHE A 25 -0.07 -4.03 3.05
C PHE A 25 1.30 -4.62 3.37
N VAL A 26 1.76 -5.58 2.57
CA VAL A 26 3.11 -6.14 2.67
C VAL A 26 3.73 -6.16 1.28
N GLY A 27 4.77 -5.37 1.07
CA GLY A 27 5.41 -5.22 -0.24
C GLY A 27 6.58 -4.25 -0.22
N ASP A 28 7.54 -4.43 -1.14
CA ASP A 28 8.78 -3.65 -1.18
C ASP A 28 8.61 -2.19 -1.63
N ALA A 29 7.44 -1.85 -2.20
CA ALA A 29 7.13 -0.56 -2.81
C ALA A 29 8.14 -0.15 -3.89
N THR A 30 8.83 -1.13 -4.49
CA THR A 30 9.78 -0.92 -5.58
C THR A 30 9.07 -1.15 -6.91
N MET A 31 8.94 -0.08 -7.68
CA MET A 31 8.34 -0.08 -9.01
C MET A 31 8.79 1.16 -9.75
N ALA A 32 8.51 1.26 -11.05
CA ALA A 32 8.77 2.51 -11.71
C ALA A 32 7.80 3.60 -11.21
N PRO A 33 8.25 4.84 -10.95
CA PRO A 33 7.40 5.89 -10.37
C PRO A 33 6.12 6.19 -11.16
N TYR A 34 6.15 5.97 -12.48
CA TYR A 34 4.97 6.16 -13.34
C TYR A 34 3.87 5.12 -13.09
N GLU A 35 4.19 3.92 -12.59
CA GLU A 35 3.19 2.90 -12.20
C GLU A 35 2.29 3.43 -11.07
N ILE A 36 2.84 4.32 -10.24
CA ILE A 36 2.11 4.96 -9.14
C ILE A 36 1.45 6.25 -9.60
N THR A 37 2.17 7.08 -10.36
CA THR A 37 1.79 8.48 -10.57
C THR A 37 0.94 8.75 -11.81
N HIS A 38 0.89 7.83 -12.78
CA HIS A 38 0.26 8.08 -14.08
C HIS A 38 -0.90 7.12 -14.40
N VAL A 39 -1.89 7.66 -15.13
CA VAL A 39 -2.90 6.87 -15.85
C VAL A 39 -2.20 6.06 -16.95
N GLY A 40 -2.56 4.79 -17.10
CA GLY A 40 -1.90 3.86 -18.02
C GLY A 40 -0.46 3.50 -17.64
N GLY A 41 -0.01 3.85 -16.43
CA GLY A 41 1.33 3.55 -15.94
C GLY A 41 1.54 2.07 -15.57
N SER A 42 0.48 1.29 -15.39
CA SER A 42 0.56 -0.14 -15.08
C SER A 42 1.20 -0.94 -16.22
N ILE A 43 2.10 -1.85 -15.86
CA ILE A 43 2.83 -2.70 -16.81
C ILE A 43 1.96 -3.86 -17.32
N GLU A 44 0.99 -4.31 -16.51
CA GLU A 44 0.20 -5.51 -16.82
C GLU A 44 -1.07 -5.20 -17.61
N HIS A 45 -1.64 -4.01 -17.46
CA HIS A 45 -2.91 -3.61 -18.08
C HIS A 45 -3.07 -2.10 -18.10
N TYR A 46 -3.94 -1.58 -18.96
CA TYR A 46 -4.28 -0.15 -18.92
C TYR A 46 -5.13 0.16 -17.67
N ASN A 47 -4.61 1.00 -16.79
CA ASN A 47 -5.34 1.54 -15.64
C ASN A 47 -5.92 2.92 -15.98
N GLU A 48 -7.23 3.08 -15.86
CA GLU A 48 -7.92 4.37 -16.10
C GLU A 48 -7.57 5.44 -15.04
N GLU A 49 -7.07 5.01 -13.88
CA GLU A 49 -6.70 5.87 -12.76
C GLU A 49 -5.31 5.51 -12.25
N ALA A 50 -4.52 6.50 -11.87
CA ALA A 50 -3.17 6.30 -11.35
C ALA A 50 -3.16 5.47 -10.05
N GLY A 51 -2.10 4.69 -9.81
CA GLY A 51 -1.95 3.88 -8.60
C GLY A 51 -2.08 4.70 -7.31
N ALA A 52 -1.59 5.94 -7.32
CA ALA A 52 -1.70 6.89 -6.21
C ALA A 52 -3.15 7.17 -5.81
N VAL A 53 -4.08 7.22 -6.76
CA VAL A 53 -5.52 7.43 -6.49
C VAL A 53 -6.07 6.27 -5.66
N TRP A 54 -5.65 5.05 -5.97
CA TRP A 54 -6.08 3.85 -5.25
C TRP A 54 -5.50 3.76 -3.84
N VAL A 55 -4.20 4.05 -3.68
CA VAL A 55 -3.58 4.11 -2.35
C VAL A 55 -4.26 5.17 -1.50
N LYS A 56 -4.57 6.35 -2.07
CA LYS A 56 -5.26 7.41 -1.36
C LYS A 56 -6.68 7.00 -0.94
N ARG A 57 -7.45 6.36 -1.83
CA ARG A 57 -8.79 5.82 -1.47
C ARG A 57 -8.74 4.84 -0.31
N LEU A 58 -7.76 3.94 -0.28
CA LEU A 58 -7.59 2.98 0.81
C LEU A 58 -7.24 3.68 2.12
N THR A 59 -6.30 4.62 2.04
CA THR A 59 -5.83 5.45 3.15
C THR A 59 -6.96 6.29 3.76
N ASP A 60 -7.88 6.78 2.92
CA ASP A 60 -9.06 7.56 3.33
C ASP A 60 -10.23 6.69 3.83
N ALA A 61 -10.34 5.45 3.35
CA ALA A 61 -11.42 4.53 3.72
C ALA A 61 -11.17 3.79 5.05
N PHE A 62 -9.91 3.57 5.43
CA PHE A 62 -9.54 2.77 6.61
C PHE A 62 -8.69 3.59 7.60
N ASP A 63 -9.21 3.74 8.81
CA ASP A 63 -8.53 4.50 9.88
C ASP A 63 -7.24 3.76 10.31
N HIS A 64 -7.26 2.43 10.31
CA HIS A 64 -6.16 1.57 10.74
C HIS A 64 -5.48 0.87 9.55
N MET A 65 -4.64 1.61 8.82
CA MET A 65 -3.87 1.08 7.70
C MET A 65 -2.36 1.23 7.94
N VAL A 66 -1.59 0.18 7.63
CA VAL A 66 -0.12 0.21 7.62
C VAL A 66 0.43 -0.47 6.38
N TRP A 67 1.64 -0.07 5.99
CA TRP A 67 2.44 -0.73 4.95
C TRP A 67 3.70 -1.32 5.55
N ILE A 68 3.90 -2.63 5.44
CA ILE A 68 5.11 -3.32 5.90
C ILE A 68 6.04 -3.54 4.71
N ASN A 69 7.20 -2.88 4.73
CA ASN A 69 8.16 -2.93 3.64
C ASN A 69 9.35 -3.86 3.99
N PRO A 70 9.58 -4.96 3.24
CA PRO A 70 10.70 -5.87 3.44
C PRO A 70 12.06 -5.30 3.00
N THR A 71 12.07 -4.24 2.19
CA THR A 71 13.31 -3.55 1.81
C THR A 71 13.96 -2.96 3.06
N PRO A 72 15.28 -3.16 3.29
CA PRO A 72 15.94 -2.57 4.46
C PRO A 72 15.82 -1.05 4.46
N LYS A 73 15.54 -0.46 5.62
CA LYS A 73 15.17 0.96 5.77
C LYS A 73 16.21 1.92 5.19
N ASP A 74 17.49 1.57 5.26
CA ASP A 74 18.60 2.37 4.72
C ASP A 74 18.52 2.56 3.19
N TYR A 75 17.77 1.72 2.47
CA TYR A 75 17.56 1.85 1.02
C TYR A 75 16.35 2.70 0.66
N TRP A 76 15.50 3.08 1.62
CA TRP A 76 14.24 3.77 1.31
C TRP A 76 14.49 5.17 0.71
N GLU A 77 15.46 5.91 1.25
CA GLU A 77 15.87 7.25 0.75
C GLU A 77 16.55 7.19 -0.63
N HIS A 78 16.85 6.00 -1.13
CA HIS A 78 17.44 5.79 -2.46
C HIS A 78 16.42 5.30 -3.48
N SER A 79 15.15 5.16 -3.09
CA SER A 79 14.08 4.68 -3.97
C SER A 79 12.92 5.67 -3.98
N TYR A 80 12.81 6.40 -5.09
CA TYR A 80 11.76 7.40 -5.27
C TYR A 80 10.34 6.80 -5.20
N SER A 81 10.14 5.56 -5.65
CA SER A 81 8.84 4.89 -5.53
C SER A 81 8.49 4.58 -4.06
N ILE A 82 9.48 4.19 -3.25
CA ILE A 82 9.26 3.97 -1.80
C ILE A 82 8.89 5.28 -1.12
N GLU A 83 9.55 6.39 -1.46
CA GLU A 83 9.21 7.71 -0.93
C GLU A 83 7.78 8.12 -1.28
N ILE A 84 7.38 7.99 -2.55
CA ILE A 84 6.00 8.29 -2.99
C ILE A 84 4.99 7.45 -2.20
N VAL A 85 5.20 6.13 -2.09
CA VAL A 85 4.27 5.27 -1.36
C VAL A 85 4.24 5.65 0.13
N ARG A 86 5.38 5.98 0.74
CA ARG A 86 5.47 6.41 2.15
C ARG A 86 4.66 7.69 2.39
N GLU A 87 4.73 8.66 1.48
CA GLU A 87 3.91 9.87 1.53
C GLU A 87 2.41 9.55 1.36
N LEU A 88 2.06 8.69 0.40
CA LEU A 88 0.67 8.32 0.13
C LEU A 88 -0.02 7.58 1.29
N VAL A 89 0.76 6.90 2.14
CA VAL A 89 0.25 6.22 3.34
C VAL A 89 0.42 7.05 4.62
N ASP A 90 0.72 8.35 4.50
CA ASP A 90 0.92 9.28 5.62
C ASP A 90 1.98 8.82 6.63
N ASP A 91 3.15 8.38 6.14
CA ASP A 91 4.26 7.82 6.94
C ASP A 91 3.89 6.58 7.77
N ARG A 92 2.75 5.92 7.49
CA ARG A 92 2.36 4.63 8.10
C ARG A 92 3.05 3.42 7.46
N MET A 93 4.32 3.59 7.04
CA MET A 93 5.17 2.53 6.49
C MET A 93 6.23 2.09 7.50
N PHE A 94 6.32 0.79 7.76
CA PHE A 94 7.21 0.20 8.76
C PHE A 94 8.10 -0.90 8.14
N PRO A 95 9.35 -1.05 8.59
CA PRO A 95 10.23 -2.10 8.06
C PRO A 95 9.81 -3.48 8.56
N LEU A 96 10.00 -4.52 7.74
CA LEU A 96 9.76 -5.92 8.13
C LEU A 96 10.85 -6.42 9.10
N THR A 97 10.78 -5.92 10.33
CA THR A 97 11.64 -6.28 11.47
C THR A 97 10.75 -6.48 12.69
N VAL A 98 11.24 -7.16 13.73
CA VAL A 98 10.48 -7.33 14.98
C VAL A 98 10.00 -5.97 15.52
N LYS A 99 10.92 -5.00 15.62
CA LYS A 99 10.62 -3.64 16.06
C LYS A 99 9.61 -2.92 15.15
N GLY A 100 9.78 -3.01 13.83
CA GLY A 100 8.85 -2.38 12.89
C GLY A 100 7.44 -2.97 12.95
N LEU A 101 7.32 -4.29 13.17
CA LEU A 101 6.04 -4.95 13.39
C LEU A 101 5.39 -4.51 14.71
N GLU A 102 6.16 -4.38 15.79
CA GLU A 102 5.66 -3.85 17.08
C GLU A 102 5.12 -2.41 16.93
N GLU A 103 5.85 -1.55 16.22
CA GLU A 103 5.45 -0.16 15.93
C GLU A 103 4.16 -0.12 15.08
N ALA A 104 4.09 -0.93 14.02
CA ALA A 104 2.93 -1.05 13.16
C ALA A 104 1.69 -1.52 13.94
N MET A 105 1.85 -2.56 14.76
CA MET A 105 0.75 -3.08 15.59
C MET A 105 0.26 -2.06 16.61
N THR A 106 1.17 -1.27 17.19
CA THR A 106 0.81 -0.17 18.09
C THR A 106 -0.09 0.85 17.38
N LEU A 107 0.25 1.24 16.15
CA LEU A 107 -0.57 2.16 15.35
C LEU A 107 -1.95 1.56 15.03
N LEU A 108 -2.01 0.28 14.70
CA LEU A 108 -3.27 -0.41 14.39
C LEU A 108 -4.18 -0.64 15.61
N THR A 109 -3.71 -0.40 16.83
CA THR A 109 -4.50 -0.58 18.06
C THR A 109 -4.97 0.72 18.71
N LYS A 110 -4.48 1.86 18.22
CA LYS A 110 -4.97 3.18 18.59
C LYS A 110 -6.25 3.48 17.85
#